data_AF-A0A1G3PQM0-F1
#
_entry.id   AF-A0A1G3PQM0-F1
#
_cell.length_a   1.000
_cell.length_b   1.000
_cell.length_c   1.000
_cell.angle_alpha   90.00
_cell.angle_beta   90.00
_cell.angle_gamma   90.00
#
_symmetry.space_group_name_H-M   'P 1'
#
loop_
_entity.id
_entity.type
_entity.pdbx_description
1 polymer ?
#
loop_
_entity_poly.entity_id
_entity_poly.type
_entity_poly.pdbx_seq_one_letter_code
_entity_poly.pdbx_strand_id
1 'polypeptide(L)'
;MNNLISLGKTIITTDRPNLPHCHPYLEIVLYREGRGEAIIGDQNIPFHKNTVICTPAGILHCEKSAEEYASTWIQVKSPENYLSKVFVIQDPEHRPFSAISELLYKEYHLQKGNYQDICGQLVILLIFYLRQHLDNHSKNSYIEKIENILIENIQNHNFSLKKSLSVINLSMPYLIRLFKKHTGQ
;
A
#
# COMPACT_ATOMS: atom_id res chain seq x y z
N MET A 1 -6.20 11.71 -19.26
CA MET A 1 -5.38 10.70 -19.96
C MET A 1 -5.20 9.52 -19.03
N ASN A 2 -5.44 8.29 -19.51
CA ASN A 2 -5.30 7.10 -18.69
C ASN A 2 -3.81 6.78 -18.47
N ASN A 3 -3.34 6.89 -17.22
CA ASN A 3 -1.95 6.61 -16.84
C ASN A 3 -1.72 5.11 -16.55
N LEU A 4 -2.77 4.30 -16.53
CA LEU A 4 -2.66 2.85 -16.38
C LEU A 4 -2.09 2.20 -17.65
N ILE A 5 -1.05 1.37 -17.50
CA ILE A 5 -0.52 0.54 -18.59
C ILE A 5 -1.16 -0.84 -18.55
N SER A 6 -1.02 -1.51 -17.43
CA SER A 6 -1.49 -2.87 -17.20
C SER A 6 -1.53 -3.14 -15.71
N LEU A 7 -2.26 -4.18 -15.33
CA LEU A 7 -2.24 -4.69 -13.97
C LEU A 7 -2.61 -6.18 -13.97
N GLY A 8 -2.32 -6.86 -12.87
CA GLY A 8 -2.70 -8.24 -12.70
C GLY A 8 -2.62 -8.70 -11.26
N LYS A 9 -3.11 -9.92 -11.04
CA LYS A 9 -2.98 -10.65 -9.79
C LYS A 9 -2.20 -11.92 -10.08
N THR A 10 -1.22 -12.21 -9.25
CA THR A 10 -0.39 -13.39 -9.40
C THR A 10 -0.38 -14.18 -8.11
N ILE A 11 -0.41 -15.50 -8.23
CA ILE A 11 -0.04 -16.45 -7.17
C ILE A 11 1.27 -17.09 -7.62
N ILE A 12 2.31 -16.92 -6.81
CA ILE A 12 3.64 -17.46 -7.08
C ILE A 12 3.90 -18.63 -6.14
N THR A 13 4.31 -19.74 -6.71
CA THR A 13 4.66 -20.98 -6.00
C THR A 13 6.13 -21.32 -6.24
N THR A 14 6.67 -22.26 -5.46
CA THR A 14 8.04 -22.76 -5.63
C THR A 14 8.30 -23.30 -7.04
N ASP A 15 7.28 -23.86 -7.69
CA ASP A 15 7.38 -24.47 -9.02
C ASP A 15 7.15 -23.46 -10.16
N ARG A 16 6.72 -22.24 -9.82
CA ARG A 16 6.44 -21.15 -10.76
C ARG A 16 7.05 -19.85 -10.23
N PRO A 17 8.39 -19.76 -10.17
CA PRO A 17 9.07 -18.60 -9.61
C PRO A 17 8.87 -17.35 -10.47
N ASN A 18 8.88 -16.18 -9.84
CA ASN A 18 8.99 -14.94 -10.58
C ASN A 18 10.43 -14.74 -11.05
N LEU A 19 10.65 -14.74 -12.37
CA LEU A 19 11.99 -14.60 -12.94
C LEU A 19 12.41 -13.12 -13.00
N PRO A 20 13.71 -12.81 -12.93
CA PRO A 20 14.22 -11.46 -13.12
C PRO A 20 13.70 -10.80 -14.40
N HIS A 21 13.11 -9.62 -14.28
CA HIS A 21 12.57 -8.85 -15.39
C HIS A 21 12.62 -7.33 -15.10
N CYS A 22 12.33 -6.53 -16.12
CA CYS A 22 12.19 -5.09 -15.99
C CYS A 22 11.21 -4.56 -17.05
N HIS A 23 10.67 -3.37 -16.81
CA HIS A 23 9.77 -2.68 -17.74
C HIS A 23 10.03 -1.17 -17.70
N PRO A 24 9.65 -0.43 -18.78
CA PRO A 24 9.91 1.00 -18.89
C PRO A 24 8.93 1.87 -18.07
N TYR A 25 8.12 1.25 -17.22
CA TYR A 25 7.08 1.90 -16.43
C TYR A 25 7.33 1.69 -14.94
N LEU A 26 6.77 2.59 -14.11
CA LEU A 26 6.70 2.39 -12.67
C LEU A 26 5.81 1.17 -12.41
N GLU A 27 6.29 0.24 -11.58
CA GLU A 27 5.48 -0.85 -11.07
C GLU A 27 5.21 -0.70 -9.59
N ILE A 28 3.98 -0.99 -9.20
CA ILE A 28 3.49 -0.96 -7.83
C ILE A 28 2.99 -2.36 -7.52
N VAL A 29 3.64 -3.03 -6.56
CA VAL A 29 3.29 -4.38 -6.12
C VAL A 29 2.72 -4.31 -4.71
N LEU A 30 1.47 -4.77 -4.55
CA LEU A 30 0.83 -4.99 -3.27
C LEU A 30 0.81 -6.49 -2.97
N TYR A 31 1.52 -6.91 -1.93
CA TYR A 31 1.49 -8.30 -1.46
C TYR A 31 0.23 -8.54 -0.62
N ARG A 32 -0.58 -9.51 -1.01
CA ARG A 32 -1.89 -9.81 -0.40
C ARG A 32 -1.81 -10.93 0.63
N GLU A 33 -0.91 -11.88 0.40
CA GLU A 33 -0.70 -13.09 1.20
C GLU A 33 0.77 -13.52 1.10
N GLY A 34 1.23 -14.35 2.02
CA GLY A 34 2.61 -14.85 2.05
C GLY A 34 3.64 -13.81 2.49
N ARG A 35 4.91 -14.17 2.32
CA ARG A 35 6.10 -13.39 2.66
C ARG A 35 7.29 -13.83 1.80
N GLY A 36 8.30 -12.98 1.68
CA GLY A 36 9.50 -13.30 0.91
C GLY A 36 10.43 -12.10 0.82
N GLU A 37 11.27 -12.10 -0.22
CA GLU A 37 12.21 -11.02 -0.53
C GLU A 37 12.03 -10.57 -1.98
N ALA A 38 11.84 -9.28 -2.18
CA ALA A 38 11.93 -8.64 -3.48
C ALA A 38 13.39 -8.22 -3.71
N ILE A 39 13.99 -8.71 -4.80
CA ILE A 39 15.32 -8.33 -5.26
C ILE A 39 15.13 -7.25 -6.31
N ILE A 40 15.56 -6.03 -6.02
CA ILE A 40 15.34 -4.86 -6.87
C ILE A 40 16.65 -4.10 -7.04
N GLY A 41 17.27 -4.19 -8.22
CA GLY A 41 18.65 -3.76 -8.42
C GLY A 41 19.58 -4.48 -7.45
N ASP A 42 20.31 -3.71 -6.62
CA ASP A 42 21.24 -4.23 -5.61
C ASP A 42 20.60 -4.40 -4.22
N GLN A 43 19.27 -4.22 -4.09
CA GLN A 43 18.55 -4.25 -2.82
C GLN A 43 17.76 -5.56 -2.66
N ASN A 44 17.82 -6.14 -1.46
CA ASN A 44 16.91 -7.19 -1.03
C ASN A 44 15.94 -6.60 -0.01
N ILE A 45 14.66 -6.60 -0.35
CA ILE A 45 13.60 -5.95 0.43
C ILE A 45 12.65 -7.04 0.93
N PRO A 46 12.54 -7.26 2.25
CA PRO A 46 11.57 -8.21 2.78
C PRO A 46 10.16 -7.71 2.52
N PHE A 47 9.27 -8.60 2.12
CA PHE A 47 7.84 -8.32 2.00
C PHE A 47 7.02 -9.33 2.80
N HIS A 48 5.84 -8.90 3.20
CA HIS A 48 4.79 -9.75 3.72
C HIS A 48 3.44 -9.20 3.31
N LYS A 49 2.35 -9.84 3.75
CA LYS A 49 0.99 -9.33 3.56
C LYS A 49 0.90 -7.83 3.89
N ASN A 50 0.27 -7.09 2.97
CA ASN A 50 0.04 -5.65 2.96
C ASN A 50 1.30 -4.79 2.76
N THR A 51 2.46 -5.38 2.46
CA THR A 51 3.60 -4.59 1.97
C THR A 51 3.29 -4.08 0.56
N VAL A 52 3.60 -2.80 0.31
CA VAL A 52 3.53 -2.16 -1.00
C VAL A 52 4.95 -1.76 -1.40
N ILE A 53 5.41 -2.24 -2.55
CA ILE A 53 6.70 -1.88 -3.12
C ILE A 53 6.45 -1.14 -4.44
N CYS A 54 7.07 0.02 -4.59
CA CYS A 54 7.09 0.78 -5.83
C CYS A 54 8.48 0.70 -6.45
N THR A 55 8.56 0.08 -7.63
CA THR A 55 9.79 -0.15 -8.39
C THR A 55 9.88 0.85 -9.55
N PRO A 56 10.86 1.76 -9.55
CA PRO A 56 11.10 2.68 -10.66
C PRO A 56 11.26 1.98 -12.00
N ALA A 57 10.93 2.68 -13.08
CA ALA A 57 11.12 2.21 -14.43
C ALA A 57 12.58 1.80 -14.70
N GLY A 58 12.77 0.70 -15.44
CA GLY A 58 14.07 0.26 -15.92
C GLY A 58 14.95 -0.45 -14.89
N ILE A 59 14.48 -0.67 -13.66
CA ILE A 59 15.23 -1.44 -12.65
C ILE A 59 14.90 -2.93 -12.79
N LEU A 60 15.93 -3.78 -12.87
CA LEU A 60 15.78 -5.23 -12.85
C LEU A 60 15.26 -5.69 -11.49
N HIS A 61 14.21 -6.51 -11.49
CA HIS A 61 13.64 -7.03 -10.26
C HIS A 61 13.01 -8.42 -10.41
N CYS A 62 12.88 -9.10 -9.27
CA CYS A 62 12.07 -10.30 -9.09
C CYS A 62 11.78 -10.48 -7.60
N GLU A 63 11.04 -11.53 -7.27
CA GLU A 63 10.81 -11.96 -5.90
C GLU A 63 11.23 -13.41 -5.71
N LYS A 64 11.68 -13.69 -4.49
CA LYS A 64 11.95 -15.03 -4.00
C LYS A 64 11.15 -15.29 -2.73
N SER A 65 10.58 -16.47 -2.65
CA SER A 65 9.92 -16.96 -1.46
C SER A 65 10.11 -18.47 -1.35
N ALA A 66 10.24 -18.96 -0.11
CA ALA A 66 10.23 -20.39 0.19
C ALA A 66 8.80 -20.96 0.27
N GLU A 67 7.80 -20.09 0.39
CA GLU A 67 6.38 -20.41 0.51
C GLU A 67 5.57 -19.75 -0.62
N GLU A 68 4.32 -20.18 -0.81
CA GLU A 68 3.41 -19.50 -1.73
C GLU A 68 3.10 -18.07 -1.27
N TYR A 69 2.99 -17.13 -2.22
CA TYR A 69 2.51 -15.79 -1.96
C TYR A 69 1.62 -15.28 -3.09
N ALA A 70 0.80 -14.27 -2.77
CA ALA A 70 -0.09 -13.63 -3.74
C ALA A 70 0.14 -12.13 -3.77
N SER A 71 0.12 -11.55 -4.97
CA SER A 71 0.28 -10.10 -5.16
C SER A 71 -0.70 -9.53 -6.18
N THR A 72 -0.91 -8.22 -6.11
CA THR A 72 -1.46 -7.41 -7.19
C THR A 72 -0.35 -6.50 -7.68
N TRP A 73 -0.03 -6.55 -8.98
CA TRP A 73 0.94 -5.66 -9.61
C TRP A 73 0.23 -4.68 -10.54
N ILE A 74 0.69 -3.42 -10.56
CA ILE A 74 0.10 -2.34 -11.33
C ILE A 74 1.23 -1.56 -12.01
N GLN A 75 1.19 -1.47 -13.34
CA GLN A 75 2.12 -0.68 -14.13
C GLN A 75 1.47 0.62 -14.57
N VAL A 76 2.15 1.74 -14.32
CA VAL A 76 1.65 3.07 -14.63
C VAL A 76 2.68 3.90 -15.38
N LYS A 77 2.21 4.72 -16.32
CA LYS A 77 2.99 5.82 -16.88
C LYS A 77 3.23 6.80 -15.74
N SER A 78 4.47 6.88 -15.28
CA SER A 78 4.85 7.88 -14.28
C SER A 78 4.74 9.27 -14.93
N PRO A 79 3.84 10.17 -14.49
CA PRO A 79 3.70 11.48 -15.10
C PRO A 79 4.91 12.39 -14.84
N GLU A 80 5.64 12.13 -13.75
CA GLU A 80 6.93 12.77 -13.44
C GLU A 80 7.86 11.74 -12.77
N ASN A 81 9.18 12.00 -12.74
CA ASN A 81 10.22 11.14 -12.13
C ASN A 81 10.15 11.10 -10.58
N TYR A 82 8.96 11.03 -9.99
CA TYR A 82 8.75 11.15 -8.55
C TYR A 82 9.40 10.02 -7.74
N LEU A 83 9.45 8.82 -8.32
CA LEU A 83 10.08 7.67 -7.71
C LEU A 83 11.33 7.34 -8.51
N SER A 84 12.41 8.08 -8.22
CA SER A 84 13.76 7.76 -8.71
C SER A 84 14.43 6.65 -7.89
N LYS A 85 13.80 6.24 -6.78
CA LYS A 85 14.27 5.21 -5.86
C LYS A 85 13.14 4.25 -5.55
N VAL A 86 13.53 3.03 -5.18
CA VAL A 86 12.60 2.04 -4.65
C VAL A 86 11.93 2.60 -3.39
N PHE A 87 10.61 2.48 -3.33
CA PHE A 87 9.83 2.96 -2.20
C PHE A 87 9.02 1.82 -1.62
N VAL A 88 9.06 1.68 -0.30
CA VAL A 88 8.43 0.58 0.42
C VAL A 88 7.59 1.17 1.53
N ILE A 89 6.32 0.77 1.57
CA ILE A 89 5.40 1.13 2.64
C ILE A 89 4.60 -0.08 3.06
N GLN A 90 4.09 -0.02 4.28
CA GLN A 90 3.04 -0.91 4.72
C GLN A 90 1.71 -0.23 4.44
N ASP A 91 0.76 -0.93 3.79
CA ASP A 91 -0.59 -0.43 3.58
C ASP A 91 -1.18 0.01 4.95
N PRO A 92 -1.63 1.28 5.09
CA PRO A 92 -2.17 1.79 6.34
C PRO A 92 -3.30 0.95 6.93
N GLU A 93 -3.66 1.22 8.18
CA GLU A 93 -4.70 0.44 8.88
C GLU A 93 -6.06 0.48 8.17
N HIS A 94 -6.39 1.63 7.55
CA HIS A 94 -7.61 1.80 6.73
C HIS A 94 -7.49 1.23 5.30
N ARG A 95 -6.34 0.62 4.97
CA ARG A 95 -6.02 -0.14 3.75
C ARG A 95 -6.38 0.51 2.41
N PRO A 96 -5.98 1.78 2.17
CA PRO A 96 -6.30 2.47 0.92
C PRO A 96 -5.71 1.76 -0.30
N PHE A 97 -4.49 1.22 -0.22
CA PHE A 97 -3.85 0.58 -1.36
C PHE A 97 -4.57 -0.72 -1.74
N SER A 98 -4.94 -1.54 -0.75
CA SER A 98 -5.74 -2.75 -0.98
C SER A 98 -7.11 -2.43 -1.58
N ALA A 99 -7.82 -1.46 -1.02
CA ALA A 99 -9.16 -1.10 -1.47
C ALA A 99 -9.14 -0.56 -2.91
N ILE A 100 -8.23 0.37 -3.21
CA ILE A 100 -8.11 0.98 -4.53
C ILE A 100 -7.64 -0.06 -5.56
N SER A 101 -6.66 -0.90 -5.23
CA SER A 101 -6.15 -1.93 -6.14
C SER A 101 -7.20 -2.99 -6.47
N GLU A 102 -8.03 -3.38 -5.50
CA GLU A 102 -9.13 -4.33 -5.71
C GLU A 102 -10.21 -3.74 -6.62
N LEU A 103 -10.60 -2.49 -6.39
CA LEU A 103 -11.56 -1.80 -7.24
C LEU A 103 -11.01 -1.60 -8.66
N LEU A 104 -9.76 -1.14 -8.78
CA LEU A 104 -9.06 -0.97 -10.06
C LEU A 104 -9.02 -2.29 -10.85
N TYR A 105 -8.71 -3.40 -10.18
CA TYR A 105 -8.70 -4.72 -10.81
C TYR A 105 -10.05 -5.10 -11.38
N LYS A 106 -11.13 -4.87 -10.63
CA LYS A 106 -12.49 -5.17 -11.10
C LYS A 106 -12.88 -4.30 -12.28
N GLU A 107 -12.66 -2.99 -12.19
CA GLU A 107 -13.02 -2.05 -13.26
C GLU A 107 -12.28 -2.34 -14.57
N TYR A 108 -10.97 -2.63 -14.48
CA TYR A 108 -10.15 -2.94 -15.64
C TYR A 108 -10.59 -4.21 -16.39
N HIS A 109 -11.08 -5.22 -15.67
CA HIS A 109 -11.51 -6.49 -16.27
C HIS A 109 -12.99 -6.51 -16.64
N LEU A 110 -13.86 -5.82 -15.90
CA LEU A 110 -15.29 -5.75 -16.20
C LEU A 110 -15.58 -4.83 -17.39
N GLN A 111 -14.76 -3.81 -17.61
CA GLN A 111 -14.82 -2.90 -18.77
C GLN A 111 -16.22 -2.33 -19.04
N LYS A 112 -16.95 -1.98 -17.97
CA LYS A 112 -18.26 -1.32 -18.07
C LYS A 112 -18.11 0.13 -18.57
N GLY A 113 -19.23 0.81 -18.81
CA GLY A 113 -19.22 2.20 -19.26
C GLY A 113 -18.29 3.08 -18.42
N ASN A 114 -17.47 3.90 -19.09
CA ASN A 114 -16.48 4.80 -18.49
C ASN A 114 -15.32 4.11 -17.74
N TYR A 115 -15.09 2.80 -17.88
CA TYR A 115 -14.05 2.09 -17.11
C TYR A 115 -12.65 2.72 -17.26
N GLN A 116 -12.29 3.25 -18.43
CA GLN A 116 -10.98 3.86 -18.66
C GLN A 116 -10.78 5.12 -17.81
N ASP A 117 -11.81 5.95 -17.70
CA ASP A 117 -11.79 7.15 -16.88
C ASP A 117 -11.76 6.78 -15.39
N ILE A 118 -12.58 5.80 -14.97
CA ILE A 118 -12.59 5.30 -13.60
C ILE A 118 -11.20 4.74 -13.24
N CYS A 119 -10.63 3.88 -14.07
CA CYS A 119 -9.28 3.35 -13.87
C CYS A 119 -8.24 4.47 -13.78
N GLY A 120 -8.32 5.47 -14.65
CA GLY A 120 -7.45 6.63 -14.63
C GLY A 120 -7.53 7.41 -13.31
N GLN A 121 -8.74 7.65 -12.79
CA GLN A 121 -8.94 8.35 -11.52
C GLN A 121 -8.47 7.52 -10.31
N LEU A 122 -8.70 6.21 -10.32
CA LEU A 122 -8.21 5.31 -9.27
C LEU A 122 -6.69 5.28 -9.22
N VAL A 123 -6.02 5.26 -10.38
CA VAL A 123 -4.56 5.39 -10.45
C VAL A 123 -4.08 6.73 -9.88
N ILE A 124 -4.73 7.85 -10.23
CA ILE A 124 -4.38 9.17 -9.67
C ILE A 124 -4.52 9.18 -8.15
N LEU A 125 -5.62 8.63 -7.62
CA LEU A 125 -5.84 8.53 -6.18
C LEU A 125 -4.74 7.70 -5.50
N LEU A 126 -4.37 6.56 -6.09
CA LEU A 126 -3.29 5.71 -5.58
C LEU A 126 -1.95 6.46 -5.53
N ILE A 127 -1.63 7.24 -6.58
CA ILE A 127 -0.44 8.10 -6.59
C ILE A 127 -0.50 9.18 -5.50
N PHE A 128 -1.66 9.77 -5.23
CA PHE A 128 -1.80 10.74 -4.12
C PHE A 128 -1.55 10.11 -2.76
N TYR A 129 -2.05 8.89 -2.50
CA TYR A 129 -1.71 8.17 -1.28
C TYR A 129 -0.21 7.87 -1.18
N LEU A 130 0.45 7.45 -2.27
CA LEU A 130 1.91 7.27 -2.27
C LEU A 130 2.66 8.56 -1.91
N ARG A 131 2.26 9.69 -2.49
CA ARG A 131 2.86 11.01 -2.18
C ARG A 131 2.68 11.39 -0.72
N GLN A 132 1.49 11.17 -0.18
CA GLN A 132 1.23 11.42 1.23
C GLN A 132 2.22 10.66 2.13
N HIS A 133 2.61 9.43 1.77
CA HIS A 133 3.60 8.67 2.53
C HIS A 133 5.04 9.13 2.31
N LEU A 134 5.39 9.60 1.10
CA LEU A 134 6.71 10.18 0.83
C LEU A 134 6.94 11.48 1.63
N ASP A 135 5.90 12.32 1.74
CA ASP A 135 6.00 13.59 2.44
C ASP A 135 5.93 13.43 3.97
N ASN A 136 5.21 12.41 4.46
CA ASN A 136 5.01 12.17 5.89
C ASN A 136 6.03 11.19 6.48
N HIS A 137 7.26 11.65 6.65
CA HIS A 137 8.33 10.85 7.27
C HIS A 137 8.19 10.60 8.80
N SER A 138 7.05 10.89 9.47
CA SER A 138 7.03 10.83 10.95
C SER A 138 5.68 10.69 11.67
N LYS A 139 4.58 10.27 11.02
CA LYS A 139 3.34 10.04 11.79
C LYS A 139 3.48 8.78 12.65
N ASN A 140 3.26 8.91 13.95
CA ASN A 140 3.36 7.79 14.89
C ASN A 140 2.20 6.82 14.65
N SER A 141 2.50 5.55 14.35
CA SER A 141 1.50 4.52 13.99
C SER A 141 0.41 4.31 15.06
N TYR A 142 0.71 4.57 16.34
CA TYR A 142 -0.30 4.51 17.39
C TYR A 142 -1.30 5.67 17.32
N ILE A 143 -0.87 6.84 16.85
CA ILE A 143 -1.76 8.00 16.68
C ILE A 143 -2.70 7.78 15.51
N GLU A 144 -2.19 7.30 14.38
CA GLU A 144 -3.03 6.96 13.23
C GLU A 144 -4.08 5.92 13.61
N LYS A 145 -3.70 4.92 14.41
CA LYS A 145 -4.63 3.93 14.95
C LYS A 145 -5.70 4.52 15.84
N ILE A 146 -5.36 5.47 16.71
CA ILE A 146 -6.33 6.19 17.53
C ILE A 146 -7.28 7.01 16.66
N GLU A 147 -6.76 7.76 15.67
CA GLU A 147 -7.56 8.56 14.73
C GLU A 147 -8.57 7.68 13.98
N ASN A 148 -8.14 6.53 13.46
CA ASN A 148 -9.01 5.58 12.74
C ASN A 148 -10.11 5.03 13.65
N ILE A 149 -9.76 4.56 14.86
CA ILE A 149 -10.74 4.06 15.84
C ILE A 149 -11.80 5.13 16.14
N LEU A 150 -11.38 6.40 16.28
CA LEU A 150 -12.29 7.52 16.54
C LEU A 150 -13.20 7.80 15.35
N ILE A 151 -12.66 7.84 14.13
CA ILE A 151 -13.43 8.05 12.89
C ILE A 151 -14.48 6.95 12.71
N GLU A 152 -14.09 5.69 12.88
CA GLU A 152 -14.97 4.52 12.75
C GLU A 152 -16.10 4.51 13.79
N ASN A 153 -15.93 5.20 14.90
CA ASN A 153 -16.88 5.21 16.02
C ASN A 153 -17.49 6.59 16.29
N ILE A 154 -17.37 7.56 15.38
CA ILE A 154 -17.77 8.95 15.63
C ILE A 154 -19.26 9.12 15.96
N GLN A 155 -20.11 8.22 15.46
CA GLN A 155 -21.55 8.20 15.72
C GLN A 155 -21.96 7.25 16.85
N ASN A 156 -21.02 6.48 17.41
CA ASN A 156 -21.32 5.49 18.43
C ASN A 156 -21.35 6.16 19.81
N HIS A 157 -22.55 6.55 20.26
CA HIS A 157 -22.76 7.18 21.57
C HIS A 157 -22.33 6.32 22.77
N ASN A 158 -22.19 5.00 22.58
CA ASN A 158 -21.73 4.06 23.61
C ASN A 158 -20.23 3.74 23.50
N PHE A 159 -19.51 4.42 22.61
CA PHE A 159 -18.09 4.18 22.39
C PHE A 159 -17.27 4.56 23.62
N SER A 160 -16.40 3.64 24.04
CA SER A 160 -15.45 3.87 25.13
C SER A 160 -14.03 3.76 24.61
N LEU A 161 -13.38 4.91 24.42
CA LEU A 161 -11.99 4.98 23.98
C LEU A 161 -11.07 4.13 24.88
N LYS A 162 -11.30 4.13 26.20
CA LYS A 162 -10.52 3.33 27.15
C LYS A 162 -10.64 1.83 26.91
N LYS A 163 -11.82 1.32 26.53
CA LYS A 163 -12.01 -0.09 26.18
C LYS A 163 -11.33 -0.40 24.85
N SER A 164 -11.51 0.45 23.84
CA SER A 164 -11.01 0.24 22.48
C SER A 164 -9.50 0.34 22.36
N LEU A 165 -8.84 1.11 23.24
CA LEU A 165 -7.38 1.21 23.28
C LEU A 165 -6.72 0.18 24.20
N SER A 166 -7.49 -0.66 24.91
CA SER A 166 -6.93 -1.70 25.80
C SER A 166 -6.16 -2.79 25.06
N VAL A 167 -6.41 -2.94 23.75
CA VAL A 167 -5.68 -3.84 22.83
C VAL A 167 -4.35 -3.25 22.35
N ILE A 168 -4.07 -1.99 22.66
CA ILE A 168 -2.79 -1.35 22.35
C ILE A 168 -1.86 -1.58 23.54
N ASN A 169 -0.67 -2.15 23.30
CA ASN A 169 0.35 -2.42 24.31
C ASN A 169 1.06 -1.14 24.83
N LEU A 170 0.29 -0.11 25.14
CA LEU A 170 0.77 1.17 25.68
C LEU A 170 -0.13 1.62 26.82
N SER A 171 0.46 2.30 27.81
CA SER A 171 -0.33 2.86 28.90
C SER A 171 -1.17 4.04 28.43
N MET A 172 -2.40 4.16 28.94
CA MET A 172 -3.30 5.27 28.61
C MET A 172 -2.67 6.67 28.83
N PRO A 173 -1.93 6.93 29.93
CA PRO A 173 -1.24 8.22 30.10
C PRO A 173 -0.21 8.50 29.01
N TYR A 174 0.49 7.46 28.54
CA TYR A 174 1.45 7.58 27.45
C TYR A 174 0.77 7.89 26.12
N LEU A 175 -0.34 7.20 25.80
CA LEU A 175 -1.15 7.46 24.61
C LEU A 175 -1.71 8.88 24.58
N ILE A 176 -2.23 9.36 25.72
CA ILE A 176 -2.71 10.75 25.84
C ILE A 176 -1.57 11.72 25.57
N ARG A 177 -0.41 11.55 26.23
CA ARG A 177 0.76 12.43 26.02
C ARG A 177 1.22 12.43 24.57
N LEU A 178 1.22 11.27 23.92
CA LEU A 178 1.55 11.12 22.50
C LEU A 178 0.58 11.88 21.61
N PHE A 179 -0.73 11.71 21.86
CA PHE A 179 -1.79 12.38 21.11
C PHE A 179 -1.69 13.89 21.26
N LYS A 180 -1.56 14.38 22.51
CA LYS A 180 -1.40 15.81 22.80
C LYS A 180 -0.20 16.44 22.13
N LYS A 181 0.94 15.75 22.15
CA LYS A 181 2.18 16.18 21.48
C LYS A 181 1.99 16.27 19.96
N HIS A 182 1.14 15.42 19.39
CA HIS A 182 0.90 15.36 17.95
C HIS A 182 -0.16 16.38 17.47
N THR A 183 -1.20 16.62 18.26
CA THR A 183 -2.31 17.52 17.90
C THR A 183 -2.15 18.95 18.43
N GLY A 184 -1.23 19.17 19.37
CA GLY A 184 -1.00 20.49 19.99
C GLY A 184 -2.02 20.89 21.07
N GLN A 185 -2.80 19.95 21.59
CA GLN A 185 -3.83 20.16 22.64
C GLN A 185 -3.69 19.19 23.83
#